data_AF-A0A7S2SJ67-F1
#
_entry.id   AF-A0A7S2SJ67-F1
#
_cell.length_a   1.000
_cell.length_b   1.000
_cell.length_c   1.000
_cell.angle_alpha   90.00
_cell.angle_beta   90.00
_cell.angle_gamma   90.00
#
_symmetry.space_group_name_H-M   'P 1'
#
loop_
_entity.id
_entity.type
_entity.pdbx_description
1 polymer ?
#
loop_
_entity_poly.entity_id
_entity_poly.type
_entity_poly.pdbx_seq_one_letter_code
_entity_poly.pdbx_strand_id
1 'polypeptide(L)'
;RASVSISGISSPFKNDDSVEGSMSPTTALDFIVSLVTSDIGSIVLGLFGLTLCLYNRLSSMSTVEVDSLGQQSRADLLAVFASGAVLLNGISKLDVTSALAETVILDGFKLTQPEVVNPDILEFNDAQSRDIFWALQSTTEATPAKTAILMVHDGNRWSPMILSGIVPPQRELQTQLPPSRSTPILDRLLAEGNTKESYLPTLQALPGKVEFTYLPSNTQEALLLPIPISADLKRKAV
;
A
#
# COMPACT_ATOMS: atom_id res chain seq x y z
N ARG A 1 18.03 10.73 26.33
CA ARG A 1 18.42 11.62 25.21
C ARG A 1 19.04 10.74 24.14
N ALA A 2 18.30 10.44 23.08
CA ALA A 2 18.77 9.64 21.95
C ALA A 2 18.49 10.45 20.67
N SER A 3 19.54 10.69 19.89
CA SER A 3 19.51 11.33 18.58
C SER A 3 19.37 10.26 17.50
N VAL A 4 18.38 10.40 16.63
CA VAL A 4 18.24 9.58 15.43
C VAL A 4 18.76 10.39 14.25
N SER A 5 19.82 9.90 13.61
CA SER A 5 20.41 10.46 12.39
C SER A 5 19.67 9.89 11.19
N ILE A 6 18.92 10.72 10.47
CA ILE A 6 18.34 10.38 9.17
C ILE A 6 19.31 10.83 8.09
N SER A 7 20.02 9.87 7.51
CA SER A 7 20.88 10.08 6.34
C SER A 7 20.08 9.98 5.05
N GLY A 8 20.07 11.07 4.28
CA GLY A 8 20.11 11.00 2.81
C GLY A 8 18.81 11.19 2.03
N ILE A 9 18.25 12.42 2.05
CA ILE A 9 17.50 12.94 0.90
C ILE A 9 18.54 13.60 -0.02
N SER A 10 18.91 12.93 -1.12
CA SER A 10 19.71 13.56 -2.18
C SER A 10 18.76 14.17 -3.22
N SER A 11 18.60 15.48 -3.14
CA SER A 11 18.07 16.31 -4.22
C SER A 11 19.07 16.37 -5.39
N PRO A 12 18.65 16.29 -6.66
CA PRO A 12 19.51 16.64 -7.78
C PRO A 12 19.26 18.11 -8.13
N PHE A 13 20.07 19.00 -7.59
CA PHE A 13 20.26 20.33 -8.17
C PHE A 13 21.75 20.62 -8.17
N LYS A 14 22.36 20.52 -9.36
CA LYS A 14 23.69 21.06 -9.62
C LYS A 14 23.70 21.63 -11.03
N ASN A 15 23.83 22.96 -11.10
CA ASN A 15 24.01 23.73 -12.31
C ASN A 15 25.43 23.57 -12.87
N ASP A 16 25.47 23.63 -14.21
CA ASP A 16 26.52 24.03 -15.14
C ASP A 16 27.97 23.63 -14.88
N ASP A 17 28.50 22.84 -15.83
CA ASP A 17 29.71 23.24 -16.55
C ASP A 17 29.67 22.66 -17.98
N SER A 18 29.94 23.53 -18.94
CA SER A 18 30.10 23.26 -20.36
C SER A 18 31.16 22.20 -20.64
N VAL A 19 30.77 21.06 -21.22
CA VAL A 19 31.68 20.10 -21.85
C VAL A 19 31.03 19.56 -23.12
N GLU A 20 31.62 19.89 -24.27
CA GLU A 20 31.40 19.19 -25.53
C GLU A 20 31.63 17.69 -25.33
N GLY A 21 30.55 16.91 -25.34
CA GLY A 21 30.59 15.48 -25.06
C GLY A 21 29.78 14.71 -26.08
N SER A 22 30.46 14.09 -27.04
CA SER A 22 29.91 13.08 -27.91
C SER A 22 29.16 12.02 -27.08
N MET A 23 27.84 11.92 -27.25
CA MET A 23 27.02 10.91 -26.59
C MET A 23 27.55 9.51 -26.92
N SER A 24 27.96 8.76 -25.89
CA SER A 24 28.26 7.34 -26.02
C SER A 24 26.98 6.58 -26.38
N PRO A 25 26.99 5.69 -27.40
CA PRO A 25 25.79 5.01 -27.90
C PRO A 25 25.11 4.09 -26.85
N THR A 26 25.82 3.72 -25.79
CA THR A 26 25.27 2.91 -24.69
C THR A 26 24.21 3.66 -23.88
N THR A 27 24.44 4.94 -23.58
CA THR A 27 23.53 5.76 -22.76
C THR A 27 22.20 6.05 -23.47
N ALA A 28 22.21 6.14 -24.80
CA ALA A 28 21.01 6.39 -25.59
C ALA A 28 20.06 5.18 -25.63
N LEU A 29 20.62 3.97 -25.74
CA LEU A 29 19.82 2.74 -25.71
C LEU A 29 19.21 2.50 -24.33
N ASP A 30 19.97 2.75 -23.26
CA ASP A 30 19.45 2.63 -21.89
C ASP A 30 18.28 3.60 -21.63
N PHE A 31 18.37 4.82 -22.16
CA PHE A 31 17.28 5.79 -22.10
C PHE A 31 16.04 5.32 -22.89
N ILE A 32 16.23 4.81 -24.11
CA ILE A 32 15.12 4.29 -24.93
C ILE A 32 14.47 3.08 -24.26
N VAL A 33 15.25 2.14 -23.72
CA VAL A 33 14.72 0.96 -23.02
C VAL A 33 13.99 1.37 -21.75
N SER A 34 14.52 2.34 -20.99
CA SER A 34 13.86 2.92 -19.82
C SER A 34 12.53 3.58 -20.19
N LEU A 35 12.52 4.36 -21.28
CA LEU A 35 11.33 5.05 -21.78
C LEU A 35 10.26 4.06 -22.29
N VAL A 36 10.65 2.99 -22.97
CA VAL A 36 9.73 1.92 -23.43
C VAL A 36 9.20 1.10 -22.26
N THR A 37 9.97 0.94 -21.19
CA THR A 37 9.57 0.17 -20.01
C THR A 37 8.63 0.97 -19.10
N SER A 38 8.72 2.31 -19.12
CA SER A 38 7.82 3.21 -18.41
C SER A 38 6.40 3.20 -18.99
N ASP A 39 5.39 3.18 -18.12
CA ASP A 39 3.97 3.14 -18.50
C ASP A 39 3.58 4.37 -19.33
N ILE A 40 4.02 5.55 -18.88
CA ILE A 40 3.78 6.82 -19.59
C ILE A 40 4.70 6.94 -20.80
N GLY A 41 5.96 6.52 -20.67
CA GLY A 41 6.95 6.63 -21.76
C GLY A 41 6.57 5.81 -23.00
N SER A 42 6.04 4.59 -22.81
CA SER A 42 5.57 3.73 -23.91
C SER A 42 4.34 4.32 -24.63
N ILE A 43 3.41 4.95 -23.91
CA ILE A 43 2.25 5.62 -24.52
C ILE A 43 2.70 6.81 -25.37
N VAL A 44 3.55 7.68 -24.81
CA VAL A 44 4.06 8.86 -25.50
C VAL A 44 4.85 8.46 -26.74
N LEU A 45 5.73 7.46 -26.63
CA LEU A 45 6.54 6.98 -27.75
C LEU A 45 5.69 6.33 -28.85
N GLY A 46 4.68 5.53 -28.47
CA GLY A 46 3.74 4.93 -29.41
C GLY A 46 2.91 5.96 -30.18
N LEU A 47 2.37 6.97 -29.48
CA LEU A 47 1.64 8.09 -30.11
C LEU A 47 2.54 8.93 -31.02
N PHE A 48 3.76 9.21 -30.58
CA PHE A 48 4.74 9.93 -31.40
C PHE A 48 5.10 9.15 -32.66
N GLY A 49 5.33 7.84 -32.55
CA GLY A 49 5.59 6.94 -33.68
C GLY A 49 4.44 6.90 -34.69
N LEU A 50 3.19 6.80 -34.22
CA LEU A 50 2.01 6.87 -35.09
C LEU A 50 1.88 8.23 -35.80
N THR A 51 2.15 9.32 -35.08
CA THR A 51 2.10 10.69 -35.62
C THR A 51 3.15 10.87 -36.72
N LEU A 52 4.37 10.35 -36.50
CA LEU A 52 5.46 10.42 -37.48
C LEU A 52 5.18 9.55 -38.71
N CYS A 53 4.60 8.36 -38.54
CA CYS A 53 4.14 7.53 -39.66
C CYS A 53 3.07 8.24 -40.49
N LEU A 54 2.11 8.89 -39.83
CA LEU A 54 1.05 9.65 -40.50
C LEU A 54 1.63 10.82 -41.28
N TYR A 55 2.56 11.56 -40.68
CA TYR A 55 3.25 12.67 -41.34
C TYR A 55 4.07 12.21 -42.55
N ASN A 56 4.81 11.11 -42.40
CA ASN A 56 5.59 10.51 -43.49
C ASN A 56 4.69 10.11 -44.66
N ARG A 57 3.53 9.50 -44.36
CA ARG A 57 2.54 9.10 -45.36
C ARG A 57 1.95 10.30 -46.10
N LEU A 58 1.59 11.35 -45.38
CA LEU A 58 0.99 12.55 -45.95
C LEU A 58 1.98 13.33 -46.84
N SER A 59 3.24 13.43 -46.39
CA SER A 59 4.30 14.10 -47.15
C SER A 59 4.66 13.34 -48.42
N SER A 60 4.78 12.02 -48.32
CA SER A 60 5.15 11.16 -49.46
C SER A 60 4.08 11.07 -50.53
N MET A 61 2.81 11.25 -50.18
CA MET A 61 1.70 11.30 -51.14
C MET A 61 1.85 12.43 -52.18
N SER A 62 2.63 13.48 -51.86
CA SER A 62 2.83 14.63 -52.74
C SER A 62 3.96 14.45 -53.77
N THR A 63 4.81 13.42 -53.64
CA THR A 63 6.09 13.29 -54.39
C THR A 63 6.29 11.95 -55.09
N VAL A 64 5.22 11.22 -55.40
CA VAL A 64 5.29 9.78 -55.71
C VAL A 64 5.87 9.46 -57.11
N GLU A 65 7.00 8.73 -57.12
CA GLU A 65 7.46 7.88 -58.24
C GLU A 65 6.92 6.44 -58.09
N VAL A 66 6.36 5.88 -59.16
CA VAL A 66 5.56 4.63 -59.19
C VAL A 66 6.34 3.38 -58.75
N ASP A 67 7.65 3.34 -58.94
CA ASP A 67 8.48 2.14 -58.64
C ASP A 67 8.82 1.97 -57.16
N SER A 68 8.67 3.02 -56.33
CA SER A 68 9.02 3.00 -54.90
C SER A 68 7.84 2.68 -53.97
N LEU A 69 6.61 2.70 -54.49
CA LEU A 69 5.37 2.63 -53.72
C LEU A 69 5.22 1.34 -52.91
N GLY A 70 5.64 0.22 -53.49
CA GLY A 70 5.47 -1.11 -52.90
C GLY A 70 6.35 -1.32 -51.67
N GLN A 71 7.58 -0.81 -51.67
CA GLN A 71 8.50 -0.91 -50.53
C GLN A 71 8.08 0.04 -49.41
N GLN A 72 7.67 1.25 -49.78
CA GLN A 72 7.16 2.23 -48.82
C GLN A 72 5.93 1.73 -48.06
N SER A 73 4.97 1.11 -48.74
CA SER A 73 3.77 0.56 -48.08
C SER A 73 4.08 -0.55 -47.07
N ARG A 74 5.13 -1.35 -47.30
CA ARG A 74 5.55 -2.41 -46.37
C ARG A 74 6.22 -1.82 -45.12
N ALA A 75 7.07 -0.81 -45.32
CA ALA A 75 7.72 -0.11 -44.23
C ALA A 75 6.72 0.64 -43.35
N ASP A 76 5.74 1.35 -43.95
CA ASP A 76 4.68 2.04 -43.22
C ASP A 76 3.86 1.05 -42.36
N LEU A 77 3.53 -0.14 -42.90
CA LEU A 77 2.79 -1.17 -42.17
C LEU A 77 3.58 -1.68 -40.95
N LEU A 78 4.87 -1.97 -41.11
CA LEU A 78 5.73 -2.41 -40.01
C LEU A 78 5.89 -1.32 -38.94
N ALA A 79 6.00 -0.05 -39.35
CA ALA A 79 6.15 1.07 -38.42
C ALA A 79 4.87 1.35 -37.61
N VAL A 80 3.69 1.23 -38.25
CA VAL A 80 2.39 1.31 -37.55
C VAL A 80 2.23 0.14 -36.59
N PHE A 81 2.60 -1.07 -37.00
CA PHE A 81 2.52 -2.25 -36.13
C PHE A 81 3.45 -2.13 -34.91
N ALA A 82 4.69 -1.67 -35.10
CA ALA A 82 5.63 -1.45 -34.01
C ALA A 82 5.15 -0.36 -33.05
N SER A 83 4.67 0.78 -33.57
CA SER A 83 4.16 1.89 -32.74
C SER A 83 2.90 1.48 -31.98
N GLY A 84 2.01 0.72 -32.62
CA GLY A 84 0.80 0.16 -31.99
C GLY A 84 1.12 -0.86 -30.89
N ALA A 85 2.11 -1.72 -31.08
CA ALA A 85 2.53 -2.68 -30.05
C ALA A 85 3.09 -1.99 -28.80
N VAL A 86 3.91 -0.94 -28.98
CA VAL A 86 4.45 -0.15 -27.86
C VAL A 86 3.35 0.62 -27.14
N LEU A 87 2.40 1.21 -27.87
CA LEU A 87 1.25 1.91 -27.30
C LEU A 87 0.34 0.95 -26.50
N LEU A 88 0.04 -0.22 -27.06
CA LEU A 88 -0.82 -1.22 -26.43
C LEU A 88 -0.20 -1.77 -25.15
N ASN A 89 1.13 -1.97 -25.12
CA ASN A 89 1.84 -2.36 -23.92
C ASN A 89 1.69 -1.32 -22.80
N GLY A 90 1.80 -0.03 -23.12
CA GLY A 90 1.59 1.04 -22.15
C GLY A 90 0.15 1.11 -21.62
N ILE A 91 -0.84 1.00 -22.52
CA ILE A 91 -2.26 0.97 -22.13
C ILE A 91 -2.58 -0.25 -21.27
N SER A 92 -2.06 -1.44 -21.61
CA SER A 92 -2.30 -2.66 -20.83
C SER A 92 -1.76 -2.57 -19.41
N LYS A 93 -0.62 -1.88 -19.20
CA LYS A 93 -0.10 -1.65 -17.86
C LYS A 93 -0.97 -0.67 -17.07
N LEU A 94 -1.45 0.40 -17.69
CA LEU A 94 -2.38 1.33 -17.04
C LEU A 94 -3.68 0.65 -16.61
N ASP A 95 -4.25 -0.19 -17.47
CA ASP A 95 -5.49 -0.93 -17.20
C ASP A 95 -5.33 -1.87 -16.00
N VAL A 96 -4.21 -2.58 -15.91
CA VAL A 96 -3.88 -3.44 -14.76
C VAL A 96 -3.70 -2.63 -13.46
N THR A 97 -3.22 -1.39 -13.53
CA THR A 97 -2.94 -0.56 -12.35
C THR A 97 -4.13 0.25 -11.83
N SER A 98 -5.28 0.26 -12.50
CA SER A 98 -6.34 1.25 -12.22
C SER A 98 -7.70 0.64 -11.89
N ALA A 99 -7.83 0.17 -10.64
CA ALA A 99 -9.04 0.40 -9.85
C ALA A 99 -8.59 0.99 -8.51
N LEU A 100 -8.66 2.31 -8.36
CA LEU A 100 -8.53 2.95 -7.04
C LEU A 100 -9.61 2.33 -6.14
N ALA A 101 -9.19 1.65 -5.09
CA ALA A 101 -10.10 1.02 -4.16
C ALA A 101 -11.05 2.09 -3.59
N GLU A 102 -12.36 1.84 -3.72
CA GLU A 102 -13.38 2.71 -3.16
C GLU A 102 -13.12 2.86 -1.65
N THR A 103 -12.97 4.11 -1.20
CA THR A 103 -12.70 4.37 0.22
C THR A 103 -13.94 4.08 1.03
N VAL A 104 -13.89 3.01 1.83
CA VAL A 104 -15.00 2.66 2.73
C VAL A 104 -15.00 3.56 3.96
N ILE A 105 -16.14 4.22 4.19
CA ILE A 105 -16.41 4.96 5.40
C ILE A 105 -16.82 3.96 6.48
N LEU A 106 -16.01 3.79 7.52
CA LEU A 106 -16.32 2.88 8.62
C LEU A 106 -17.54 3.34 9.42
N ASP A 107 -18.37 2.38 9.80
CA ASP A 107 -19.58 2.56 10.60
C ASP A 107 -19.25 2.56 12.09
N GLY A 108 -19.13 3.74 12.67
CA GLY A 108 -18.74 3.90 14.06
C GLY A 108 -18.48 5.35 14.46
N PHE A 109 -17.98 5.53 15.69
CA PHE A 109 -17.60 6.85 16.21
C PHE A 109 -16.08 6.98 16.24
N LYS A 110 -15.59 8.14 15.81
CA LYS A 110 -14.17 8.47 15.89
C LYS A 110 -13.83 8.95 17.30
N LEU A 111 -12.96 8.22 17.98
CA LEU A 111 -12.37 8.66 19.24
C LEU A 111 -11.40 9.82 19.00
N THR A 112 -11.45 10.83 19.86
CA THR A 112 -10.54 12.00 19.78
C THR A 112 -9.16 11.64 20.34
N GLN A 113 -9.12 10.76 21.33
CA GLN A 113 -7.90 10.23 21.94
C GLN A 113 -8.09 8.74 22.21
N PRO A 114 -7.00 7.95 22.32
CA PRO A 114 -7.11 6.55 22.72
C PRO A 114 -7.83 6.40 24.06
N GLU A 115 -8.79 5.47 24.15
CA GLU A 115 -9.56 5.18 25.38
C GLU A 115 -9.11 3.84 25.96
N VAL A 116 -8.86 3.80 27.27
CA VAL A 116 -8.66 2.55 28.02
C VAL A 116 -10.03 1.97 28.35
N VAL A 117 -10.28 0.75 27.90
CA VAL A 117 -11.58 0.10 28.03
C VAL A 117 -11.59 -0.90 29.18
N ASN A 118 -10.45 -1.55 29.45
CA ASN A 118 -10.28 -2.49 30.55
C ASN A 118 -8.99 -2.16 31.33
N PRO A 119 -9.05 -1.27 32.33
CA PRO A 119 -7.87 -0.87 33.11
C PRO A 119 -7.35 -1.97 34.05
N ASP A 120 -8.20 -2.95 34.38
CA ASP A 120 -7.91 -3.93 35.43
C ASP A 120 -7.00 -5.09 34.97
N ILE A 121 -6.75 -5.22 33.66
CA ILE A 121 -6.06 -6.39 33.08
C ILE A 121 -4.54 -6.23 33.09
N LEU A 122 -4.06 -5.01 32.87
CA LEU A 122 -2.62 -4.69 32.94
C LEU A 122 -2.45 -3.30 33.56
N GLU A 123 -1.72 -3.25 34.67
CA GLU A 123 -1.32 -1.99 35.28
C GLU A 123 -0.16 -1.36 34.49
N PHE A 124 -0.45 -0.29 33.75
CA PHE A 124 0.57 0.53 33.13
C PHE A 124 0.96 1.69 34.03
N ASN A 125 2.25 2.00 34.06
CA ASN A 125 2.70 3.30 34.59
C ASN A 125 2.24 4.43 33.64
N ASP A 126 2.04 5.65 34.14
CA ASP A 126 1.63 6.82 33.35
C ASP A 126 2.51 7.05 32.12
N ALA A 127 3.82 6.80 32.26
CA ALA A 127 4.77 6.90 31.16
C ALA A 127 4.52 5.85 30.06
N GLN A 128 4.20 4.61 30.43
CA GLN A 128 3.92 3.51 29.50
C GLN A 128 2.59 3.72 28.77
N SER A 129 1.55 4.16 29.50
CA SER A 129 0.25 4.50 28.91
C SER A 129 0.40 5.58 27.84
N ARG A 130 1.19 6.62 28.11
CA ARG A 130 1.46 7.69 27.15
C ARG A 130 2.16 7.18 25.89
N ASP A 131 3.17 6.33 26.04
CA ASP A 131 3.92 5.80 24.90
C ASP A 131 3.05 4.87 24.03
N ILE A 132 2.19 4.06 24.65
CA ILE A 132 1.23 3.20 23.93
C ILE A 132 0.18 4.06 23.20
N PHE A 133 -0.34 5.09 23.85
CA PHE A 133 -1.31 6.00 23.24
C PHE A 133 -0.70 6.71 22.03
N TRP A 134 0.52 7.22 22.18
CA TRP A 134 1.27 7.80 21.08
C TRP A 134 1.48 6.81 19.94
N ALA A 135 1.83 5.55 20.24
CA ALA A 135 2.06 4.54 19.22
C ALA A 135 0.78 4.19 18.44
N LEU A 136 -0.34 3.98 19.15
CA LEU A 136 -1.64 3.69 18.52
C LEU A 136 -2.14 4.85 17.67
N GLN A 137 -2.02 6.08 18.18
CA GLN A 137 -2.40 7.28 17.44
C GLN A 137 -1.49 7.50 16.22
N SER A 138 -0.18 7.35 16.38
CA SER A 138 0.77 7.44 15.26
C SER A 138 0.48 6.39 14.19
N THR A 139 0.00 5.21 14.58
CA THR A 139 -0.37 4.15 13.63
C THR A 139 -1.59 4.56 12.79
N THR A 140 -2.62 5.13 13.40
CA THR A 140 -3.83 5.57 12.65
C THR A 140 -3.61 6.86 11.86
N GLU A 141 -2.61 7.68 12.24
CA GLU A 141 -2.23 8.89 11.51
C GLU A 141 -1.24 8.62 10.37
N ALA A 142 -0.31 7.68 10.54
CA ALA A 142 0.73 7.38 9.55
C ALA A 142 0.35 6.28 8.54
N THR A 143 -0.74 5.54 8.80
CA THR A 143 -1.20 4.45 7.91
C THR A 143 -2.62 4.68 7.42
N PRO A 144 -3.07 3.96 6.37
CA PRO A 144 -4.48 4.00 5.95
C PRO A 144 -5.46 3.46 7.00
N ALA A 145 -4.98 2.74 8.03
CA ALA A 145 -5.82 2.14 9.06
C ALA A 145 -6.59 3.21 9.85
N LYS A 146 -7.92 3.06 9.90
CA LYS A 146 -8.80 3.98 10.64
C LYS A 146 -9.03 3.58 12.09
N THR A 147 -8.63 2.37 12.47
CA THR A 147 -8.86 1.78 13.79
C THR A 147 -7.60 1.04 14.21
N ALA A 148 -7.13 1.28 15.43
CA ALA A 148 -6.02 0.55 16.04
C ALA A 148 -6.41 0.12 17.45
N ILE A 149 -6.14 -1.15 17.77
CA ILE A 149 -6.63 -1.78 19.00
C ILE A 149 -5.50 -2.59 19.61
N LEU A 150 -5.27 -2.39 20.90
CA LEU A 150 -4.39 -3.23 21.68
C LEU A 150 -5.22 -4.31 22.38
N MET A 151 -4.94 -5.57 22.02
CA MET A 151 -5.58 -6.76 22.57
C MET A 151 -4.64 -7.44 23.58
N VAL A 152 -5.19 -7.95 24.68
CA VAL A 152 -4.46 -8.70 25.69
C VAL A 152 -5.12 -10.05 25.90
N HIS A 153 -4.30 -11.07 26.16
CA HIS A 153 -4.75 -12.42 26.48
C HIS A 153 -4.44 -12.75 27.94
N ASP A 154 -5.48 -12.91 28.76
CA ASP A 154 -5.39 -13.20 30.20
C ASP A 154 -5.32 -14.72 30.48
N GLY A 155 -4.56 -15.46 29.67
CA GLY A 155 -4.40 -16.92 29.78
C GLY A 155 -5.62 -17.76 29.37
N ASN A 156 -6.84 -17.24 29.49
CA ASN A 156 -8.09 -17.94 29.11
C ASN A 156 -8.88 -17.25 27.99
N ARG A 157 -8.79 -15.93 27.85
CA ARG A 157 -9.61 -15.16 26.90
C ARG A 157 -8.87 -13.94 26.39
N TRP A 158 -9.17 -13.57 25.15
CA TRP A 158 -8.79 -12.29 24.56
C TRP A 158 -9.71 -11.17 25.04
N SER A 159 -9.13 -10.00 25.25
CA SER A 159 -9.85 -8.79 25.64
C SER A 159 -9.23 -7.54 25.01
N PRO A 160 -10.04 -6.62 24.49
CA PRO A 160 -9.58 -5.31 24.05
C PRO A 160 -9.22 -4.46 25.28
N MET A 161 -8.07 -3.79 25.24
CA MET A 161 -7.58 -3.01 26.36
C MET A 161 -7.56 -1.52 26.06
N ILE A 162 -7.03 -1.15 24.89
CA ILE A 162 -6.97 0.24 24.43
C ILE A 162 -7.50 0.31 23.01
N LEU A 163 -8.40 1.25 22.74
CA LEU A 163 -8.97 1.52 21.43
C LEU A 163 -8.52 2.89 20.93
N SER A 164 -8.26 3.00 19.63
CA SER A 164 -7.91 4.25 18.95
C SER A 164 -8.55 4.32 17.57
N GLY A 165 -8.96 5.53 17.15
CA GLY A 165 -9.57 5.76 15.85
C GLY A 165 -11.08 5.50 15.84
N ILE A 166 -11.59 4.84 14.80
CA ILE A 166 -13.04 4.58 14.63
C ILE A 166 -13.42 3.28 15.34
N VAL A 167 -14.37 3.34 16.28
CA VAL A 167 -14.81 2.19 17.08
C VAL A 167 -16.30 1.90 16.86
N PRO A 168 -16.77 0.65 17.11
CA PRO A 168 -18.19 0.30 17.01
C PRO A 168 -19.08 1.20 17.87
N PRO A 169 -20.32 1.47 17.47
CA PRO A 169 -21.23 2.30 18.23
C PRO A 169 -21.69 1.65 19.55
N GLN A 170 -21.69 0.32 19.63
CA GLN A 170 -22.07 -0.41 20.84
C GLN A 170 -20.88 -0.57 21.79
N ARG A 171 -20.98 0.02 23.00
CA ARG A 171 -19.92 -0.04 24.02
C ARG A 171 -19.64 -1.44 24.55
N GLU A 172 -20.65 -2.31 24.58
CA GLU A 172 -20.48 -3.71 25.02
C GLU A 172 -19.53 -4.48 24.10
N LEU A 173 -19.55 -4.18 22.80
CA LEU A 173 -18.67 -4.83 21.82
C LEU A 173 -17.23 -4.32 21.91
N GLN A 174 -17.03 -3.13 22.49
CA GLN A 174 -15.73 -2.51 22.70
C GLN A 174 -15.00 -3.09 23.91
N THR A 175 -15.73 -3.58 24.93
CA THR A 175 -15.14 -4.02 26.20
C THR A 175 -14.87 -5.51 26.25
N GLN A 176 -15.75 -6.35 25.68
CA GLN A 176 -15.63 -7.79 25.82
C GLN A 176 -15.99 -8.53 24.53
N LEU A 177 -15.29 -9.64 24.31
CA LEU A 177 -15.68 -10.60 23.27
C LEU A 177 -16.91 -11.39 23.77
N PRO A 178 -17.84 -11.77 22.88
CA PRO A 178 -18.99 -12.58 23.26
C PRO A 178 -18.55 -13.89 23.94
N PRO A 179 -19.05 -14.22 25.15
CA PRO A 179 -18.52 -15.30 25.99
C PRO A 179 -18.72 -16.72 25.45
N SER A 180 -19.47 -16.89 24.35
CA SER A 180 -19.83 -18.18 23.75
C SER A 180 -19.03 -18.50 22.47
N ARG A 181 -18.06 -17.68 22.06
CA ARG A 181 -17.41 -17.80 20.75
C ARG A 181 -15.94 -18.18 20.88
N SER A 182 -15.57 -19.27 20.21
CA SER A 182 -14.16 -19.70 20.02
C SER A 182 -13.41 -18.65 19.19
N THR A 183 -12.13 -18.41 19.51
CA THR A 183 -11.27 -17.40 18.86
C THR A 183 -10.09 -18.02 18.09
N PRO A 184 -10.32 -18.94 17.14
CA PRO A 184 -9.25 -19.69 16.48
C PRO A 184 -8.24 -18.81 15.72
N ILE A 185 -8.62 -17.60 15.28
CA ILE A 185 -7.71 -16.70 14.58
C ILE A 185 -6.75 -16.03 15.56
N LEU A 186 -7.28 -15.50 16.67
CA LEU A 186 -6.47 -14.86 17.71
C LEU A 186 -5.62 -15.90 18.45
N ASP A 187 -6.16 -17.09 18.74
CA ASP A 187 -5.46 -18.15 19.48
C ASP A 187 -4.24 -18.66 18.70
N ARG A 188 -4.27 -18.61 17.37
CA ARG A 188 -3.10 -18.93 16.53
C ARG A 188 -1.91 -18.00 16.79
N LEU A 189 -2.15 -16.77 17.23
CA LEU A 189 -1.09 -15.81 17.58
C LEU A 189 -0.43 -16.12 18.93
N LEU A 190 -1.05 -16.95 19.78
CA LEU A 190 -0.47 -17.39 21.05
C LEU A 190 0.51 -18.54 20.90
N ALA A 191 0.55 -19.19 19.73
CA ALA A 191 1.44 -20.31 19.50
C ALA A 191 2.90 -19.90 19.75
N GLU A 192 3.62 -20.67 20.57
CA GLU A 192 5.00 -20.35 20.96
C GLU A 192 5.90 -20.14 19.73
N GLY A 193 6.58 -18.99 19.69
CA GLY A 193 7.45 -18.61 18.58
C GLY A 193 6.73 -17.98 17.37
N ASN A 194 5.40 -17.80 17.41
CA ASN A 194 4.68 -17.12 16.36
C ASN A 194 4.85 -15.59 16.47
N THR A 195 5.86 -15.07 15.77
CA THR A 195 6.09 -13.63 15.57
C THR A 195 5.52 -13.15 14.24
N LYS A 196 4.83 -14.02 13.49
CA LYS A 196 4.33 -13.69 12.16
C LYS A 196 3.08 -12.84 12.28
N GLU A 197 3.09 -11.72 11.57
CA GLU A 197 1.92 -10.93 11.30
C GLU A 197 0.86 -11.77 10.57
N SER A 198 -0.41 -11.54 10.91
CA SER A 198 -1.54 -12.15 10.21
C SER A 198 -2.33 -11.06 9.50
N TYR A 199 -2.32 -11.11 8.18
CA TYR A 199 -3.12 -10.23 7.35
C TYR A 199 -4.41 -10.95 6.94
N LEU A 200 -5.55 -10.31 7.22
CA LEU A 200 -6.89 -10.81 6.91
C LEU A 200 -7.53 -9.93 5.84
N PRO A 201 -7.33 -10.25 4.55
CA PRO A 201 -8.06 -9.57 3.49
C PRO A 201 -9.53 -9.96 3.53
N THR A 202 -10.41 -9.01 3.23
CA THR A 202 -11.85 -9.26 3.06
C THR A 202 -12.50 -9.87 4.30
N LEU A 203 -12.32 -9.21 5.45
CA LEU A 203 -12.84 -9.62 6.76
C LEU A 203 -14.36 -9.80 6.76
N GLN A 204 -15.09 -9.12 5.88
CA GLN A 204 -16.53 -9.30 5.69
C GLN A 204 -16.94 -10.68 5.16
N ALA A 205 -16.07 -11.33 4.37
CA ALA A 205 -16.32 -12.65 3.79
C ALA A 205 -15.79 -13.79 4.66
N LEU A 206 -15.07 -13.48 5.75
CA LEU A 206 -14.49 -14.50 6.62
C LEU A 206 -15.58 -15.15 7.48
N PRO A 207 -15.69 -16.50 7.48
CA PRO A 207 -16.62 -17.21 8.36
C PRO A 207 -16.31 -17.03 9.86
N GLY A 208 -15.14 -16.48 10.21
CA GLY A 208 -14.68 -16.12 11.57
C GLY A 208 -14.86 -14.65 11.96
N LYS A 209 -15.58 -13.81 11.19
CA LYS A 209 -15.86 -12.40 11.52
C LYS A 209 -16.39 -12.19 12.95
N VAL A 210 -17.00 -13.23 13.51
CA VAL A 210 -17.62 -13.23 14.84
C VAL A 210 -16.65 -12.99 16.00
N GLU A 211 -15.33 -13.07 15.77
CA GLU A 211 -14.25 -12.81 16.74
C GLU A 211 -13.89 -11.31 16.85
N PHE A 212 -14.21 -10.50 15.84
CA PHE A 212 -13.78 -9.11 15.70
C PHE A 212 -14.88 -8.10 16.03
N THR A 213 -15.65 -8.36 17.09
CA THR A 213 -16.80 -7.50 17.45
C THR A 213 -16.40 -6.08 17.85
N TYR A 214 -15.17 -5.90 18.32
CA TYR A 214 -14.58 -4.63 18.70
C TYR A 214 -14.12 -3.78 17.49
N LEU A 215 -14.20 -4.30 16.26
CA LEU A 215 -13.99 -3.55 15.03
C LEU A 215 -15.33 -3.11 14.42
N PRO A 216 -15.38 -1.95 13.71
CA PRO A 216 -16.56 -1.52 12.97
C PRO A 216 -17.15 -2.62 12.09
N SER A 217 -18.48 -2.66 11.98
CA SER A 217 -19.22 -3.75 11.34
C SER A 217 -18.85 -3.96 9.87
N ASN A 218 -18.45 -2.89 9.19
CA ASN A 218 -18.07 -2.83 7.78
C ASN A 218 -16.55 -2.82 7.55
N THR A 219 -15.75 -3.16 8.55
CA THR A 219 -14.29 -3.31 8.41
C THR A 219 -13.95 -4.29 7.29
N GLN A 220 -13.12 -3.86 6.33
CA GLN A 220 -12.77 -4.65 5.14
C GLN A 220 -11.56 -5.54 5.36
N GLU A 221 -10.58 -5.08 6.14
CA GLU A 221 -9.31 -5.75 6.34
C GLU A 221 -8.82 -5.53 7.78
N ALA A 222 -8.04 -6.49 8.28
CA ALA A 222 -7.36 -6.35 9.55
C ALA A 222 -5.94 -6.91 9.46
N LEU A 223 -5.02 -6.20 10.10
CA LEU A 223 -3.65 -6.64 10.31
C LEU A 223 -3.47 -6.94 11.80
N LEU A 224 -3.08 -8.16 12.12
CA LEU A 224 -2.80 -8.60 13.47
C LEU A 224 -1.30 -8.71 13.67
N LEU A 225 -0.78 -7.99 14.65
CA LEU A 225 0.65 -7.94 14.97
C LEU A 225 0.88 -8.55 16.36
N PRO A 226 1.56 -9.71 16.47
CA PRO A 226 1.91 -10.26 17.77
C PRO A 226 3.00 -9.40 18.42
N ILE A 227 2.73 -8.89 19.62
CA ILE A 227 3.70 -8.10 20.39
C ILE A 227 4.31 -9.00 21.46
N PRO A 228 5.59 -9.37 21.36
CA PRO A 228 6.24 -10.17 22.39
C PRO A 228 6.38 -9.33 23.66
N ILE A 229 5.73 -9.76 24.74
CA ILE A 229 5.91 -9.14 26.04
C ILE A 229 7.27 -9.59 26.59
N SER A 230 8.19 -8.65 26.78
CA SER A 230 9.49 -8.92 27.40
C SER A 230 9.30 -9.54 28.79
N ALA A 231 10.09 -10.57 29.11
CA ALA A 231 9.95 -11.40 30.32
C ALA A 231 9.94 -10.62 31.67
N ASP A 232 10.40 -9.37 31.69
CA ASP A 232 10.34 -8.50 32.87
C ASP A 232 8.91 -8.06 33.25
N LEU A 233 8.00 -7.96 32.27
CA LEU A 233 6.58 -7.65 32.53
C LEU A 233 5.78 -8.88 32.99
N LYS A 234 6.21 -10.10 32.61
CA LYS A 234 5.57 -11.35 33.06
C LYS A 234 5.67 -11.57 34.57
N ARG A 235 6.68 -11.01 35.24
CA ARG A 235 6.90 -11.19 36.69
C ARG A 235 6.01 -10.32 37.59
N LYS A 236 5.33 -9.30 37.04
CA LYS A 236 4.43 -8.44 37.82
C LYS A 236 2.95 -8.86 37.75
N ALA A 237 2.60 -9.77 36.85
CA ALA A 237 1.23 -10.23 36.61
C ALA A 237 0.95 -11.63 37.19
N VAL A 238 1.79 -12.11 38.12
CA VAL A 238 1.61 -13.37 38.87
C VAL A 238 1.57 -13.07 40.36
#